data_AF-A0A8H6IDA8-F1
#
_entry.id   AF-A0A8H6IDA8-F1
#
_cell.length_a   1.000
_cell.length_b   1.000
_cell.length_c   1.000
_cell.angle_alpha   90.00
_cell.angle_beta   90.00
_cell.angle_gamma   90.00
#
_symmetry.space_group_name_H-M   'P 1'
#
loop_
_entity.id
_entity.type
_entity.pdbx_description
1 polymer ?
#
loop_
_entity_poly.entity_id
_entity_poly.type
_entity_poly.pdbx_seq_one_letter_code
_entity_poly.pdbx_strand_id
1 'polypeptide(L)'
;MYTIPILKIVSAASPNGSNLFDSVNLDTLLSFINIALLVKPLLLKHCSIYDPVPPLVLPNNVRQFIHASLDMEEKTVDDLWETFREEIWELEFDVDDLTETLGTRYIPLFLKHGPSNDIAFYNFSPPTRTCLDPGCDQEVSQYPLVSRPRELREQLHVPVTVFTNSFGAVTGHSISLYCRSEYP
;
A
#
# COMPACT_ATOMS: atom_id res chain seq x y z
N MET A 1 -9.82 -12.37 16.38
CA MET A 1 -10.78 -12.26 15.25
C MET A 1 -10.81 -10.79 14.88
N TYR A 2 -10.14 -10.41 13.80
CA TYR A 2 -9.97 -9.01 13.41
C TYR A 2 -11.28 -8.54 12.77
N THR A 3 -12.07 -7.74 13.49
CA THR A 3 -13.21 -7.04 12.90
C THR A 3 -12.69 -5.71 12.42
N ILE A 4 -12.39 -5.61 11.12
CA ILE A 4 -12.33 -4.30 10.47
C ILE A 4 -13.59 -3.55 10.89
N PRO A 5 -13.54 -2.27 11.27
CA PRO A 5 -14.72 -1.50 11.62
C PRO A 5 -15.53 -1.23 10.33
N ILE A 6 -16.10 -2.29 9.76
CA ILE A 6 -16.92 -2.32 8.56
C ILE A 6 -18.05 -1.31 8.71
N LEU A 7 -18.58 -1.13 9.92
CA LEU A 7 -19.61 -0.13 10.21
C LEU A 7 -19.14 1.30 9.95
N LYS A 8 -17.88 1.65 10.25
CA LYS A 8 -17.35 2.99 9.92
C LYS A 8 -17.24 3.17 8.41
N ILE A 9 -16.70 2.18 7.72
CA ILE A 9 -16.53 2.23 6.26
C ILE A 9 -17.87 2.27 5.53
N VAL A 10 -18.82 1.43 5.94
CA VAL A 10 -20.20 1.42 5.41
C VAL A 10 -20.96 2.70 5.78
N SER A 11 -20.61 3.39 6.88
CA SER A 11 -21.21 4.69 7.17
C SER A 11 -20.63 5.83 6.31
N ALA A 12 -19.35 5.75 5.94
CA ALA A 12 -18.68 6.71 5.06
C ALA A 12 -19.19 6.66 3.61
N ALA A 13 -19.72 5.50 3.20
CA ALA A 13 -20.36 5.29 1.91
C ALA A 13 -21.63 6.14 1.65
N SER A 14 -22.26 6.67 2.70
CA SER A 14 -23.62 7.23 2.62
C SER A 14 -23.80 8.69 2.15
N PRO A 15 -22.82 9.63 2.14
CA PRO A 15 -23.15 11.04 1.87
C PRO A 15 -23.17 11.48 0.39
N ASN A 16 -22.46 10.79 -0.52
CA ASN A 16 -22.14 11.39 -1.83
C ASN A 16 -22.98 10.93 -3.03
N GLY A 17 -24.03 10.11 -2.84
CA GLY A 17 -24.98 9.78 -3.90
C GLY A 17 -24.39 9.06 -5.13
N SER A 18 -23.20 8.49 -5.00
CA SER A 18 -22.56 7.72 -6.07
C SER A 18 -23.29 6.39 -6.26
N ASN A 19 -23.68 6.07 -7.49
CA ASN A 19 -24.23 4.77 -7.92
C ASN A 19 -23.23 3.59 -7.76
N LEU A 20 -22.16 3.77 -7.00
CA LEU A 20 -21.09 2.79 -6.80
C LEU A 20 -21.64 1.50 -6.16
N PHE A 21 -22.57 1.63 -5.21
CA PHE A 21 -23.20 0.48 -4.54
C PHE A 21 -24.19 -0.28 -5.42
N ASP A 22 -24.65 0.30 -6.52
CA ASP A 22 -25.50 -0.41 -7.48
C ASP A 22 -24.67 -1.37 -8.34
N SER A 23 -23.37 -1.13 -8.48
CA SER A 23 -22.45 -1.91 -9.32
C SER A 23 -21.53 -2.83 -8.54
N VAL A 24 -21.27 -2.55 -7.25
CA VAL A 24 -20.34 -3.30 -6.41
C VAL A 24 -21.08 -3.98 -5.26
N ASN A 25 -21.07 -5.31 -5.24
CA ASN A 25 -21.61 -6.07 -4.12
C ASN A 25 -20.71 -5.95 -2.88
N LEU A 26 -21.29 -6.22 -1.70
CA LEU A 26 -20.58 -6.08 -0.42
C LEU A 26 -19.32 -6.95 -0.34
N ASP A 27 -19.33 -8.18 -0.84
CA ASP A 27 -18.16 -9.08 -0.78
C ASP A 27 -16.98 -8.55 -1.61
N THR A 28 -17.27 -7.91 -2.74
CA THR A 28 -16.29 -7.29 -3.63
C THR A 28 -15.72 -6.04 -2.97
N LEU A 29 -16.58 -5.20 -2.39
CA LEU A 29 -16.15 -4.02 -1.62
C LEU A 29 -15.24 -4.41 -0.45
N LEU A 30 -15.63 -5.41 0.34
CA LEU A 30 -14.80 -5.92 1.44
C LEU A 30 -13.46 -6.47 0.93
N SER A 31 -13.47 -7.12 -0.24
CA SER A 31 -12.23 -7.62 -0.86
C SER A 31 -11.33 -6.51 -1.36
N PHE A 32 -11.89 -5.44 -1.92
CA PHE A 32 -11.15 -4.22 -2.25
C PHE A 32 -10.46 -3.64 -1.02
N ILE A 33 -11.21 -3.41 0.07
CA ILE A 33 -10.66 -2.86 1.32
C ILE A 33 -9.53 -3.74 1.86
N ASN A 34 -9.76 -5.06 1.94
CA ASN A 34 -8.77 -6.02 2.44
C ASN A 34 -7.49 -6.01 1.59
N ILE A 35 -7.61 -6.00 0.26
CA ILE A 35 -6.45 -5.91 -0.62
C ILE A 35 -5.75 -4.57 -0.47
N ALA A 36 -6.50 -3.46 -0.41
CA ALA A 36 -5.95 -2.12 -0.22
C ALA A 36 -5.15 -2.02 1.09
N LEU A 37 -5.63 -2.64 2.17
CA LEU A 37 -4.89 -2.75 3.44
C LEU A 37 -3.62 -3.58 3.27
N LEU A 38 -3.70 -4.75 2.63
CA LEU A 38 -2.53 -5.61 2.37
C LEU A 38 -1.45 -4.90 1.53
N VAL A 39 -1.84 -4.03 0.59
CA VAL A 39 -0.89 -3.25 -0.24
C VAL A 39 -0.55 -1.88 0.35
N LYS A 40 -1.14 -1.46 1.48
CA LYS A 40 -0.83 -0.18 2.13
C LYS A 40 0.66 0.00 2.44
N PRO A 41 1.42 -1.03 2.88
CA PRO A 41 2.88 -0.91 3.03
C PRO A 41 3.61 -0.53 1.74
N LEU A 42 3.10 -0.94 0.59
CA LEU A 42 3.60 -0.52 -0.72
C LEU A 42 3.19 0.93 -1.02
N LEU A 43 1.93 1.29 -0.77
CA LEU A 43 1.41 2.66 -0.97
C LEU A 43 2.18 3.69 -0.14
N LEU A 44 2.51 3.37 1.12
CA LEU A 44 3.29 4.23 2.01
C LEU A 44 4.63 4.65 1.39
N LYS A 45 5.22 3.84 0.51
CA LYS A 45 6.49 4.16 -0.17
C LYS A 45 6.34 5.23 -1.24
N HIS A 46 5.14 5.46 -1.73
CA HIS A 46 4.82 6.57 -2.64
C HIS A 46 4.50 7.86 -1.87
N CYS A 47 4.36 7.79 -0.55
CA CYS A 47 4.07 8.93 0.30
C CYS A 47 5.33 9.42 1.00
N SER A 48 5.33 10.72 1.29
CA SER A 48 6.36 11.36 2.13
C SER A 48 6.32 10.79 3.54
N ILE A 49 7.47 10.44 4.09
CA ILE A 49 7.58 10.05 5.51
C ILE A 49 7.24 11.17 6.50
N TYR A 50 7.29 12.43 6.05
CA TYR A 50 7.03 13.60 6.88
C TYR A 50 5.56 14.03 6.88
N ASP A 51 4.81 13.53 5.90
CA ASP A 51 3.40 13.84 5.71
C ASP A 51 2.75 12.62 5.06
N PRO A 52 2.50 11.55 5.84
CA PRO A 52 2.00 10.30 5.31
C PRO A 52 0.48 10.44 5.07
N VAL A 53 0.11 11.12 4.00
CA VAL A 53 -1.27 11.22 3.50
C VAL A 53 -1.54 10.13 2.45
N PRO A 54 -2.78 9.65 2.29
CA PRO A 54 -3.09 8.70 1.23
C PRO A 54 -2.83 9.33 -0.14
N PRO A 55 -2.30 8.57 -1.11
CA PRO A 55 -2.11 9.08 -2.45
C PRO A 55 -3.45 9.43 -3.08
N LEU A 56 -3.51 10.59 -3.76
CA LEU A 56 -4.74 11.05 -4.40
C LEU A 56 -5.27 10.04 -5.45
N VAL A 57 -4.33 9.41 -6.17
CA VAL A 57 -4.57 8.39 -7.19
C VAL A 57 -3.69 7.18 -6.88
N LEU A 58 -4.22 5.97 -7.07
CA LEU A 58 -3.44 4.75 -6.89
C LEU A 58 -2.25 4.70 -7.86
N PRO A 59 -1.07 4.23 -7.42
CA PRO A 59 0.00 3.84 -8.33
C PRO A 59 -0.52 2.85 -9.38
N ASN A 60 -0.08 3.01 -10.63
CA ASN A 60 -0.62 2.24 -11.75
C ASN A 60 -0.52 0.73 -11.55
N ASN A 61 0.58 0.26 -10.98
CA ASN A 61 0.80 -1.15 -10.66
C ASN A 61 -0.20 -1.68 -9.61
N VAL A 62 -0.52 -0.90 -8.58
CA VAL A 62 -1.52 -1.26 -7.56
C VAL A 62 -2.92 -1.28 -8.16
N ARG A 63 -3.27 -0.28 -8.97
CA ARG A 63 -4.56 -0.23 -9.66
C ARG A 63 -4.77 -1.43 -10.57
N GLN A 64 -3.78 -1.74 -11.42
CA GLN A 64 -3.84 -2.89 -12.33
C GLN A 64 -3.90 -4.23 -11.59
N PHE A 65 -3.20 -4.35 -10.46
CA PHE A 65 -3.28 -5.52 -9.59
C PHE A 65 -4.68 -5.71 -9.00
N ILE A 66 -5.29 -4.66 -8.45
CA ILE A 66 -6.63 -4.73 -7.86
C ILE A 66 -7.68 -5.05 -8.94
N HIS A 67 -7.62 -4.35 -10.08
CA HIS A 67 -8.45 -4.62 -11.26
C HIS A 67 -8.40 -6.11 -11.64
N ALA A 68 -7.20 -6.65 -11.83
CA ALA A 68 -7.03 -8.04 -12.25
C ALA A 68 -7.42 -9.06 -11.16
N SER A 69 -7.24 -8.71 -9.89
CA SER A 69 -7.51 -9.61 -8.75
C SER A 69 -9.01 -9.73 -8.43
N LEU A 70 -9.78 -8.66 -8.67
CA LEU A 70 -11.20 -8.58 -8.35
C LEU A 70 -12.12 -8.63 -9.59
N ASP A 71 -11.54 -8.65 -10.80
CA ASP A 71 -12.29 -8.62 -12.07
C ASP A 71 -13.24 -7.42 -12.16
N MET A 72 -12.72 -6.24 -11.81
CA MET A 72 -13.46 -4.98 -11.75
C MET A 72 -12.93 -4.01 -12.80
N GLU A 73 -13.79 -3.16 -13.36
CA GLU A 73 -13.33 -2.07 -14.26
C GLU A 73 -12.38 -1.11 -13.53
N GLU A 74 -11.36 -0.59 -14.24
CA GLU A 74 -10.36 0.32 -13.64
C GLU A 74 -11.02 1.57 -13.05
N LYS A 75 -12.07 2.07 -13.71
CA LYS A 75 -12.85 3.20 -13.22
C LYS A 75 -13.48 2.91 -11.86
N THR A 76 -14.05 1.71 -11.67
CA THR A 76 -14.63 1.31 -10.39
C THR A 76 -13.56 1.21 -9.29
N VAL A 77 -12.35 0.77 -9.63
CA VAL A 77 -11.22 0.75 -8.70
C VAL A 77 -10.83 2.17 -8.28
N ASP A 78 -10.76 3.10 -9.22
CA ASP A 78 -10.48 4.52 -8.96
C ASP A 78 -11.58 5.16 -8.10
N ASP A 79 -12.86 4.94 -8.44
CA ASP A 79 -14.02 5.45 -7.68
C ASP A 79 -14.04 4.90 -6.23
N LEU A 80 -13.73 3.61 -6.04
CA LEU A 80 -13.62 2.99 -4.71
C LEU A 80 -12.45 3.57 -3.91
N TRP A 81 -11.30 3.78 -4.54
CA TRP A 81 -10.16 4.40 -3.86
C TRP A 81 -10.47 5.83 -3.45
N GLU A 82 -11.00 6.65 -4.35
CA GLU A 82 -11.40 8.03 -4.03
C GLU A 82 -12.38 8.08 -2.86
N THR A 83 -13.32 7.12 -2.80
CA THR A 83 -14.34 7.06 -1.75
C THR A 83 -13.80 6.61 -0.39
N PHE A 84 -12.88 5.64 -0.36
CA PHE A 84 -12.49 4.95 0.87
C PHE A 84 -11.03 5.13 1.30
N ARG A 85 -10.23 5.88 0.55
CA ARG A 85 -8.78 5.99 0.83
C ARG A 85 -8.49 6.54 2.21
N GLU A 86 -9.25 7.53 2.69
CA GLU A 86 -9.00 8.17 3.99
C GLU A 86 -9.23 7.15 5.12
N GLU A 87 -10.33 6.41 5.07
CA GLU A 87 -10.66 5.38 6.05
C GLU A 87 -9.64 4.24 6.02
N ILE A 88 -9.26 3.76 4.83
CA ILE A 88 -8.20 2.74 4.67
C ILE A 88 -6.87 3.25 5.26
N TRP A 89 -6.60 4.55 5.11
CA TRP A 89 -5.38 5.18 5.59
C TRP A 89 -5.34 5.37 7.10
N GLU A 90 -6.48 5.66 7.73
CA GLU A 90 -6.60 5.79 9.19
C GLU A 90 -6.59 4.44 9.91
N LEU A 91 -6.86 3.34 9.22
CA LEU A 91 -6.80 2.01 9.83
C LEU A 91 -5.36 1.61 10.18
N GLU A 92 -5.09 1.56 11.48
CA GLU A 92 -3.87 0.98 12.04
C GLU A 92 -4.01 -0.54 12.16
N PHE A 93 -2.97 -1.25 11.73
CA PHE A 93 -2.88 -2.70 11.86
C PHE A 93 -1.43 -3.12 11.96
N ASP A 94 -1.21 -4.21 12.69
CA ASP A 94 0.04 -4.94 12.61
C ASP A 94 0.07 -5.72 11.28
N VAL A 95 1.16 -5.55 10.52
CA VAL A 95 1.28 -6.12 9.18
C VAL A 95 1.35 -7.65 9.25
N ASP A 96 1.98 -8.20 10.28
CA ASP A 96 2.10 -9.65 10.44
C ASP A 96 0.74 -10.25 10.80
N ASP A 97 0.01 -9.64 11.74
CA ASP A 97 -1.36 -10.05 12.10
C ASP A 97 -2.32 -9.97 10.90
N LEU A 98 -2.25 -8.90 10.12
CA LEU A 98 -3.07 -8.72 8.92
C LEU A 98 -2.75 -9.80 7.88
N THR A 99 -1.46 -10.06 7.66
CA THR A 99 -0.96 -11.06 6.71
C THR A 99 -1.38 -12.47 7.13
N GLU A 100 -1.33 -12.81 8.42
CA GLU A 100 -1.81 -14.09 8.92
C GLU A 100 -3.33 -14.22 8.77
N THR A 101 -4.07 -13.18 9.14
CA THR A 101 -5.54 -13.19 9.13
C THR A 101 -6.12 -13.25 7.71
N LEU A 102 -5.60 -12.43 6.79
CA LEU A 102 -6.12 -12.28 5.43
C LEU A 102 -5.34 -13.10 4.40
N GLY A 103 -4.12 -13.53 4.71
CA GLY A 103 -3.23 -14.18 3.76
C GLY A 103 -3.81 -15.44 3.15
N THR A 104 -4.42 -16.32 3.94
CA THR A 104 -5.05 -17.55 3.43
C THR A 104 -6.08 -17.26 2.33
N ARG A 105 -6.81 -16.15 2.44
CA ARG A 105 -7.83 -15.77 1.47
C ARG A 105 -7.24 -15.10 0.22
N TYR A 106 -6.26 -14.21 0.40
CA TYR A 106 -5.81 -13.33 -0.68
C TYR A 106 -4.48 -13.74 -1.33
N ILE A 107 -3.69 -14.63 -0.71
CA ILE A 107 -2.42 -15.10 -1.27
C ILE A 107 -2.53 -15.67 -2.69
N PRO A 108 -3.60 -16.40 -3.09
CA PRO A 108 -3.70 -16.88 -4.47
C PRO A 108 -3.79 -15.74 -5.48
N LEU A 109 -4.38 -14.59 -5.11
CA LEU A 109 -4.45 -13.41 -5.97
C LEU A 109 -3.07 -12.78 -6.16
N PHE A 110 -2.29 -12.66 -5.09
CA PHE A 110 -0.90 -12.18 -5.17
C PHE A 110 -0.02 -13.11 -6.00
N LEU A 111 -0.14 -14.43 -5.84
CA LEU A 111 0.64 -15.37 -6.64
C LEU A 111 0.26 -15.33 -8.13
N LYS A 112 -1.03 -15.13 -8.44
CA LYS A 112 -1.54 -15.10 -9.82
C LYS A 112 -1.30 -13.77 -10.53
N HIS A 113 -1.55 -12.65 -9.84
CA HIS A 113 -1.59 -11.32 -10.45
C HIS A 113 -0.46 -10.40 -9.97
N GLY A 114 0.23 -10.72 -8.89
CA GLY A 114 1.32 -9.91 -8.34
C GLY A 114 2.52 -9.76 -9.28
N PRO A 115 3.09 -10.86 -9.83
CA PRO A 115 4.29 -10.78 -10.67
C PRO A 115 4.14 -9.89 -11.90
N SER A 116 2.99 -9.91 -12.59
CA SER A 116 2.73 -9.06 -13.76
C SER A 116 2.60 -7.57 -13.41
N ASN A 117 2.41 -7.26 -12.13
CA ASN A 117 2.21 -5.91 -11.61
C ASN A 117 3.34 -5.49 -10.66
N ASP A 118 4.46 -6.21 -10.58
CA ASP A 118 5.55 -5.90 -9.64
C ASP A 118 5.07 -5.76 -8.17
N ILE A 119 4.13 -6.62 -7.78
CA ILE A 119 3.60 -6.70 -6.41
C ILE A 119 3.90 -8.07 -5.84
N ALA A 120 4.66 -8.09 -4.75
CA ALA A 120 4.87 -9.28 -3.95
C ALA A 120 3.97 -9.28 -2.71
N PHE A 121 3.66 -10.48 -2.21
CA PHE A 121 2.88 -10.62 -0.97
C PHE A 121 3.69 -10.18 0.25
N TYR A 122 4.98 -10.54 0.29
CA TYR A 122 5.93 -10.09 1.32
C TYR A 122 6.85 -8.99 0.79
N ASN A 123 6.95 -7.87 1.50
CA ASN A 123 7.84 -6.76 1.13
C ASN A 123 8.73 -6.36 2.30
N PHE A 124 9.99 -6.78 2.27
CA PHE A 124 10.98 -6.43 3.28
C PHE A 124 11.59 -5.07 2.95
N SER A 125 11.22 -4.06 3.74
CA SER A 125 11.74 -2.70 3.59
C SER A 125 12.77 -2.42 4.68
N PRO A 126 13.73 -1.49 4.47
CA PRO A 126 14.66 -1.11 5.52
C PRO A 126 13.91 -0.50 6.71
N PRO A 127 14.46 -0.60 7.93
CA PRO A 127 13.81 -0.06 9.15
C PRO A 127 13.71 1.46 9.16
N THR A 128 14.53 2.14 8.34
CA THR A 128 14.51 3.60 8.19
C THR A 128 14.33 3.98 6.72
N ARG A 129 13.62 5.08 6.49
CA ARG A 129 13.37 5.66 5.16
C ARG A 129 14.08 7.00 4.95
N THR A 130 14.99 7.34 5.85
CA THR A 130 15.85 8.52 5.79
C THR A 130 17.30 8.09 5.68
N CYS A 131 18.10 8.90 4.99
CA CYS A 131 19.55 8.74 5.04
C CYS A 131 20.04 8.95 6.48
N LEU A 132 21.00 8.13 6.89
CA LEU A 132 21.62 8.21 8.21
C LEU A 132 22.88 9.09 8.23
N ASP A 133 23.38 9.50 7.05
CA ASP A 133 24.51 10.42 6.92
C ASP A 133 24.03 11.87 7.15
N PRO A 134 24.52 12.58 8.18
CA PRO A 134 24.18 13.99 8.40
C PRO A 134 24.56 14.91 7.24
N GLY A 135 25.53 14.51 6.41
CA GLY A 135 25.90 15.25 5.19
C GLY A 135 24.81 15.20 4.11
N CYS A 136 23.83 14.32 4.23
CA CYS A 136 22.70 14.21 3.33
C CYS A 136 21.48 15.04 3.76
N ASP A 137 21.56 15.78 4.87
CA ASP A 137 20.46 16.64 5.32
C ASP A 137 20.05 17.66 4.24
N GLN A 138 18.76 17.98 4.21
CA GLN A 138 18.16 18.95 3.29
C GLN A 138 17.46 20.05 4.08
N GLU A 139 17.61 21.30 3.64
CA GLU A 139 16.85 22.42 4.20
C GLU A 139 15.37 22.29 3.88
N VAL A 140 14.52 22.59 4.85
CA VAL A 140 13.07 22.60 4.65
C VAL A 140 12.68 23.89 3.95
N SER A 141 12.13 23.78 2.74
CA SER A 141 11.78 24.94 1.89
C SER A 141 10.89 25.98 2.58
N GLN A 142 10.05 25.56 3.52
CA GLN A 142 9.15 26.44 4.29
C GLN A 142 9.82 27.10 5.50
N TYR A 143 10.93 26.54 6.00
CA TYR A 143 11.59 26.96 7.23
C TYR A 143 13.11 27.05 6.98
N PRO A 144 13.61 28.19 6.45
CA PRO A 144 15.04 28.39 6.32
C PRO A 144 15.70 28.22 7.70
N LEU A 145 16.87 27.58 7.74
CA LEU A 145 17.62 27.15 8.95
C LEU A 145 17.16 25.85 9.62
N VAL A 146 16.07 25.22 9.16
CA VAL A 146 15.70 23.87 9.62
C VAL A 146 16.19 22.86 8.60
N SER A 147 17.13 22.00 9.00
CA SER A 147 17.51 20.82 8.22
C SER A 147 16.70 19.60 8.68
N ARG A 148 16.43 18.69 7.75
CA ARG A 148 15.92 17.36 8.06
C ARG A 148 16.67 16.31 7.25
N PRO A 149 16.73 15.06 7.72
CA PRO A 149 17.30 13.97 6.94
C PRO A 149 16.68 13.89 5.54
N ARG A 150 17.47 13.49 4.55
CA ARG A 150 16.93 13.25 3.19
C ARG A 150 16.19 11.93 3.15
N GLU A 151 15.01 11.94 2.55
CA GLU A 151 14.21 10.74 2.32
C GLU A 151 14.89 9.84 1.27
N LEU A 152 14.93 8.54 1.53
CA LEU A 152 15.42 7.53 0.59
C LEU A 152 14.29 7.19 -0.38
N ARG A 153 14.42 7.64 -1.63
CA ARG A 153 13.35 7.53 -2.65
C ARG A 153 13.64 6.52 -3.74
N GLU A 154 14.91 6.30 -4.06
CA GLU A 154 15.28 5.33 -5.08
C GLU A 154 15.20 3.93 -4.51
N GLN A 155 14.38 3.09 -5.14
CA GLN A 155 14.14 1.72 -4.68
C GLN A 155 14.83 0.74 -5.63
N LEU A 156 15.56 -0.21 -5.05
CA LEU A 156 16.01 -1.41 -5.74
C LEU A 156 15.24 -2.60 -5.18
N HIS A 157 14.52 -3.30 -6.04
CA HIS A 157 13.75 -4.48 -5.68
C HIS A 157 14.56 -5.72 -6.07
N VAL A 158 14.76 -6.61 -5.10
CA VAL A 158 15.40 -7.91 -5.30
C VAL A 158 14.36 -8.98 -5.03
N PRO A 159 13.99 -9.82 -6.01
CA PRO A 159 13.04 -10.90 -5.79
C PRO A 159 13.64 -11.92 -4.82
N VAL A 160 12.83 -12.35 -3.85
CA VAL A 160 13.20 -13.35 -2.85
C VAL A 160 12.09 -14.41 -2.72
N THR A 161 12.45 -15.57 -2.17
CA THR A 161 11.47 -16.59 -1.78
C THR A 161 11.36 -16.63 -0.26
N VAL A 162 10.16 -16.41 0.25
CA VAL A 162 9.84 -16.45 1.68
C VAL A 162 9.24 -17.80 2.00
N PHE A 163 9.88 -18.55 2.89
CA PHE A 163 9.35 -19.81 3.39
C PHE A 163 8.55 -19.54 4.66
N THR A 164 7.24 -19.74 4.58
CA THR A 164 6.30 -19.49 5.68
C THR A 164 5.71 -20.82 6.15
N ASN A 165 5.31 -20.87 7.42
CA ASN A 165 4.66 -22.07 7.98
C ASN A 165 3.29 -22.33 7.32
N SER A 166 2.51 -21.28 7.08
CA SER A 166 1.12 -21.38 6.63
C SER A 166 0.96 -21.54 5.12
N PHE A 167 1.90 -20.99 4.33
CA PHE A 167 1.75 -20.92 2.86
C PHE A 167 2.88 -21.59 2.09
N GLY A 168 3.90 -22.12 2.78
CA GLY A 168 5.09 -22.67 2.14
C GLY A 168 5.93 -21.57 1.48
N ALA A 169 6.43 -21.85 0.27
CA ALA A 169 7.26 -20.92 -0.48
C ALA A 169 6.41 -19.88 -1.21
N VAL A 170 6.64 -18.60 -0.90
CA VAL A 170 5.89 -17.45 -1.44
C VAL A 170 6.89 -16.44 -2.01
N THR A 171 6.57 -15.81 -3.13
CA THR A 171 7.39 -14.74 -3.69
C THR A 171 7.30 -13.48 -2.81
N GLY A 172 8.47 -12.92 -2.48
CA GLY A 172 8.64 -11.67 -1.76
C GLY A 172 9.56 -10.71 -2.51
N HIS A 173 9.63 -9.46 -2.07
CA HIS A 173 10.65 -8.49 -2.48
C HIS A 173 11.49 -8.08 -1.26
N SER A 174 12.81 -8.10 -1.42
CA SER A 174 13.72 -7.35 -0.55
C SER A 174 14.01 -6.01 -1.20
N ILE A 175 13.74 -4.93 -0.48
CA ILE A 175 13.80 -3.57 -1.02
C ILE A 175 14.94 -2.85 -0.34
N SER A 176 15.87 -2.34 -1.16
CA SER A 176 16.91 -1.41 -0.71
C SER A 176 16.51 0.00 -1.12
N LEU A 177 16.70 0.97 -0.24
CA LEU A 177 16.41 2.38 -0.51
C LEU A 177 17.71 3.18 -0.53
N TYR A 178 17.85 4.08 -1.50
CA TYR A 178 19.04 4.91 -1.69
C TYR A 178 18.69 6.40 -1.70
N CYS A 179 19.60 7.22 -1.16
CA CYS A 179 19.64 8.65 -1.43
C CYS A 179 20.60 8.89 -2.59
N ARG A 180 20.12 9.47 -3.70
CA ARG A 180 21.03 10.08 -4.65
C ARG A 180 21.48 11.41 -4.06
N SER A 181 22.77 11.55 -3.78
CA SER A 181 23.36 12.88 -3.82
C SER A 181 23.33 13.28 -5.29
N GLU A 182 22.59 14.33 -5.64
CA GLU A 182 22.91 15.07 -6.84
C GLU A 182 24.34 15.57 -6.62
N TYR A 183 25.33 14.86 -7.17
CA TYR A 183 26.67 15.38 -7.27
C TYR A 183 26.55 16.62 -8.17
N PRO A 184 26.88 17.83 -7.67
CA PRO A 184 27.03 18.98 -8.55
C PRO A 184 28.13 18.77 -9.59
#